data_AF-A0A9R0K698-F1
#
_entry.id   AF-A0A9R0K698-F1
#
_cell.length_a   1.000
_cell.length_b   1.000
_cell.length_c   1.000
_cell.angle_alpha   90.00
_cell.angle_beta   90.00
_cell.angle_gamma   90.00
#
_symmetry.space_group_name_H-M   'P 1'
#
loop_
_entity.id
_entity.type
_entity.pdbx_description
1 polymer ?
#
loop_
_entity_poly.entity_id
_entity_poly.type
_entity_poly.pdbx_seq_one_letter_code
_entity_poly.pdbx_strand_id
1 'polypeptide(L)'
;MSRGCVKWIEVTNNQHGCSHKHSRFDCKHFIIRSSYCNNSTRLSFSQNKVLHERKSVVKRLSLPFTVEHGFTNNDDDDNISTFFTPLYKQLSVFYRFCRPHTIIGTLIGVTSVSLLPVESIADLSLEFIIGLFKALVPSILMNIYVVGLNQLYDLHIDKVNKPNLPLASGELPMEAGTRIVSICCLLSFGMGIGSQSPPLLIALVTSFFLGSVYSIDLPLLRWKRQPFLAAACIVIVRAMVVQLAFFIHIQKYVLGRPIILSRSVIFATTFMCFFATVIALFKDIPDVDGDKHFGIQSFSVRLGKEKVFWLCIKLLMAAYGTAMAIGVNSPSLPFKLATVLGHFVLAAILLLRAQSVDLADNASITSFYMFIWKLFYAEYFLIPLFR
;
A
#
# COMPACT_ATOMS: atom_id res chain seq x y z
N MET A 1 -44.01 -8.96 25.44
CA MET A 1 -44.04 -10.32 24.85
C MET A 1 -44.08 -10.21 23.34
N SER A 2 -43.17 -10.94 22.72
CA SER A 2 -42.75 -10.92 21.32
C SER A 2 -43.87 -11.26 20.33
N ARG A 3 -43.89 -10.49 19.23
CA ARG A 3 -44.55 -10.83 17.97
C ARG A 3 -43.78 -11.99 17.31
N GLY A 4 -44.50 -12.97 16.76
CA GLY A 4 -43.98 -13.95 15.79
C GLY A 4 -43.62 -13.29 14.47
N CYS A 5 -43.24 -13.96 13.39
CA CYS A 5 -43.02 -15.37 13.07
C CYS A 5 -42.20 -15.31 11.75
N VAL A 6 -41.21 -16.17 11.55
CA VAL A 6 -40.66 -16.43 10.21
C VAL A 6 -40.63 -17.95 9.99
N LYS A 7 -41.35 -18.36 8.93
CA LYS A 7 -41.46 -19.71 8.37
C LYS A 7 -40.10 -20.25 7.94
N TRP A 8 -39.89 -21.55 8.14
CA TRP A 8 -39.06 -22.38 7.26
C TRP A 8 -39.79 -23.68 6.91
N ILE A 9 -39.58 -24.09 5.66
CA ILE A 9 -40.27 -25.15 4.91
C ILE A 9 -39.66 -26.51 5.26
N GLU A 10 -40.54 -27.50 5.44
CA GLU A 10 -40.22 -28.94 5.58
C GLU A 10 -39.58 -29.51 4.32
N VAL A 11 -38.56 -30.35 4.49
CA VAL A 11 -38.08 -31.27 3.45
C VAL A 11 -38.31 -32.69 3.95
N THR A 12 -39.26 -33.38 3.32
CA THR A 12 -39.51 -34.81 3.51
C THR A 12 -38.49 -35.63 2.71
N ASN A 13 -37.96 -36.68 3.33
CA ASN A 13 -36.98 -37.58 2.75
C ASN A 13 -37.66 -38.94 2.53
N ASN A 14 -37.84 -39.37 1.28
CA ASN A 14 -38.33 -40.71 0.97
C ASN A 14 -37.20 -41.55 0.35
N GLN A 15 -37.00 -42.72 0.96
CA GLN A 15 -36.08 -43.77 0.52
C GLN A 15 -36.63 -44.54 -0.68
N HIS A 16 -35.78 -44.87 -1.65
CA HIS A 16 -35.42 -46.27 -1.99
C HIS A 16 -34.72 -46.36 -3.36
N GLY A 17 -33.70 -47.22 -3.44
CA GLY A 17 -33.13 -47.69 -4.70
C GLY A 17 -31.60 -47.69 -4.78
N CYS A 18 -30.92 -48.49 -3.95
CA CYS A 18 -29.52 -48.85 -4.21
C CYS A 18 -29.45 -50.00 -5.24
N SER A 19 -28.63 -49.84 -6.28
CA SER A 19 -27.96 -50.94 -6.96
C SER A 19 -26.47 -50.62 -7.12
N HIS A 20 -25.65 -51.62 -6.80
CA HIS A 20 -24.21 -51.57 -6.56
C HIS A 20 -23.35 -51.30 -7.81
N LYS A 21 -22.23 -50.60 -7.63
CA LYS A 21 -20.85 -51.12 -7.83
C LYS A 21 -19.78 -50.07 -7.44
N HIS A 22 -18.87 -50.47 -6.54
CA HIS A 22 -17.50 -50.01 -6.23
C HIS A 22 -17.22 -48.48 -6.23
N SER A 23 -16.69 -47.83 -5.19
CA SER A 23 -15.60 -48.19 -4.28
C SER A 23 -15.53 -47.22 -3.08
N ARG A 24 -15.07 -47.76 -1.94
CA ARG A 24 -14.87 -47.15 -0.61
C ARG A 24 -14.13 -45.81 -0.62
N PHE A 25 -14.59 -44.83 0.17
CA PHE A 25 -13.83 -44.19 1.25
C PHE A 25 -14.80 -43.66 2.32
N ASP A 26 -14.56 -44.07 3.57
CA ASP A 26 -15.37 -43.82 4.76
C ASP A 26 -15.38 -42.32 5.14
N CYS A 27 -16.58 -41.73 5.23
CA CYS A 27 -16.83 -40.49 5.96
C CYS A 27 -17.68 -40.83 7.19
N LYS A 28 -17.06 -41.04 8.35
CA LYS A 28 -17.77 -41.21 9.62
C LYS A 28 -18.03 -39.84 10.22
N HIS A 29 -19.31 -39.46 10.31
CA HIS A 29 -19.76 -38.31 11.09
C HIS A 29 -20.62 -38.76 12.29
N PHE A 30 -20.28 -38.14 13.42
CA PHE A 30 -21.08 -37.83 14.61
C PHE A 30 -21.66 -38.93 15.48
N ILE A 31 -21.42 -38.81 16.80
CA ILE A 31 -22.51 -38.63 17.79
C ILE A 31 -22.01 -37.67 18.90
N ILE A 32 -22.59 -36.47 19.01
CA ILE A 32 -22.63 -35.71 20.26
C ILE A 32 -23.91 -36.14 20.97
N ARG A 33 -23.79 -36.80 22.13
CA ARG A 33 -24.91 -37.06 23.04
C ARG A 33 -24.88 -36.00 24.14
N SER A 34 -25.94 -35.21 24.21
CA SER A 34 -26.29 -34.38 25.35
C SER A 34 -27.27 -35.15 26.23
N SER A 35 -26.98 -35.25 27.52
CA SER A 35 -27.94 -35.72 28.53
C SER A 35 -27.63 -35.12 29.90
N TYR A 36 -28.59 -34.30 30.35
CA TYR A 36 -29.02 -34.04 31.74
C TYR A 36 -28.14 -33.28 32.76
N CYS A 37 -28.83 -32.32 33.39
CA CYS A 37 -28.69 -31.66 34.69
C CYS A 37 -27.71 -32.28 35.71
N ASN A 38 -26.88 -31.45 36.36
CA ASN A 38 -27.16 -30.93 37.71
C ASN A 38 -26.03 -30.01 38.21
N ASN A 39 -26.40 -28.97 38.95
CA ASN A 39 -25.50 -28.23 39.82
C ASN A 39 -24.96 -29.16 40.92
N SER A 40 -23.65 -29.26 41.06
CA SER A 40 -23.00 -29.68 42.30
C SER A 40 -21.57 -29.16 42.35
N THR A 41 -21.38 -28.18 43.23
CA THR A 41 -20.11 -27.72 43.76
C THR A 41 -19.34 -28.89 44.36
N ARG A 42 -18.09 -29.12 43.93
CA ARG A 42 -17.07 -29.79 44.73
C ARG A 42 -15.68 -29.27 44.38
N LEU A 43 -15.11 -28.54 45.34
CA LEU A 43 -13.67 -28.32 45.46
C LEU A 43 -12.99 -29.65 45.80
N SER A 44 -11.90 -29.97 45.10
CA SER A 44 -10.81 -30.76 45.68
C SER A 44 -9.48 -30.39 45.04
N PHE A 45 -8.57 -29.90 45.87
CA PHE A 45 -7.14 -29.76 45.58
C PHE A 45 -6.47 -31.14 45.53
N SER A 46 -5.54 -31.34 44.60
CA SER A 46 -4.41 -32.27 44.80
C SER A 46 -3.21 -31.84 43.95
N GLN A 47 -2.09 -31.61 44.63
CA GLN A 47 -0.77 -31.28 44.10
C GLN A 47 -0.04 -32.52 43.56
N ASN A 48 0.77 -32.34 42.50
CA ASN A 48 2.11 -32.92 42.28
C ASN A 48 2.68 -32.27 40.99
N LYS A 49 3.66 -31.34 41.06
CA LYS A 49 5.14 -31.54 41.08
C LYS A 49 5.63 -32.54 40.02
N VAL A 50 6.67 -32.37 39.19
CA VAL A 50 7.67 -31.34 38.81
C VAL A 50 8.40 -31.92 37.56
N LEU A 51 9.19 -31.10 36.84
CA LEU A 51 10.12 -31.36 35.71
C LEU A 51 9.47 -31.28 34.31
N HIS A 52 9.94 -30.47 33.35
CA HIS A 52 11.27 -29.89 33.14
C HIS A 52 11.17 -28.57 32.34
N GLU A 53 11.91 -27.57 32.79
CA GLU A 53 12.18 -26.30 32.11
C GLU A 53 12.89 -26.48 30.76
N ARG A 54 12.46 -25.71 29.75
CA ARG A 54 13.30 -24.75 29.00
C ARG A 54 12.50 -24.11 27.85
N LYS A 55 11.82 -23.00 28.11
CA LYS A 55 11.68 -21.92 27.11
C LYS A 55 11.77 -20.56 27.81
N SER A 56 12.82 -19.87 27.38
CA SER A 56 13.35 -18.60 27.81
C SER A 56 12.41 -17.42 27.55
N VAL A 57 12.37 -16.51 28.54
CA VAL A 57 12.55 -15.06 28.40
C VAL A 57 11.72 -14.38 27.30
N VAL A 58 10.54 -13.87 27.67
CA VAL A 58 10.10 -12.44 27.53
C VAL A 58 8.83 -12.28 28.40
N LYS A 59 8.97 -11.85 29.65
CA LYS A 59 7.89 -11.27 30.47
C LYS A 59 8.09 -9.75 30.37
N ARG A 60 7.26 -9.05 29.62
CA ARG A 60 6.04 -8.38 30.10
C ARG A 60 6.35 -7.45 31.29
N LEU A 61 6.88 -6.27 30.97
CA LEU A 61 6.90 -5.13 31.87
C LEU A 61 5.49 -4.51 31.83
N SER A 62 4.63 -4.94 32.74
CA SER A 62 3.34 -4.30 33.01
C SER A 62 3.35 -3.90 34.48
N LEU A 63 3.72 -2.63 34.72
CA LEU A 63 3.53 -1.95 35.99
C LEU A 63 2.02 -1.74 36.22
N PRO A 64 1.47 -2.04 37.41
CA PRO A 64 0.11 -1.65 37.75
C PRO A 64 0.14 -0.18 38.15
N PHE A 65 -0.45 0.69 37.33
CA PHE A 65 -0.78 2.06 37.75
C PHE A 65 -2.23 2.06 38.21
N THR A 66 -2.44 1.89 39.51
CA THR A 66 -3.72 2.16 40.17
C THR A 66 -3.85 3.66 40.34
N VAL A 67 -4.79 4.28 39.61
CA VAL A 67 -5.29 5.62 39.91
C VAL A 67 -6.55 5.45 40.73
N GLU A 68 -6.47 5.74 42.02
CA GLU A 68 -7.65 6.11 42.80
C GLU A 68 -8.16 7.45 42.26
N HIS A 69 -9.26 7.44 41.52
CA HIS A 69 -10.01 8.65 41.21
C HIS A 69 -10.97 8.95 42.35
N GLY A 70 -10.47 9.75 43.30
CA GLY A 70 -11.30 10.59 44.14
C GLY A 70 -11.11 12.04 43.72
N PHE A 71 -11.69 12.49 42.61
CA PHE A 71 -11.88 13.91 42.33
C PHE A 71 -13.18 14.12 41.53
N THR A 72 -13.89 15.15 41.96
CA THR A 72 -15.20 15.62 41.53
C THR A 72 -15.32 15.79 40.02
N ASN A 73 -16.45 15.33 39.46
CA ASN A 73 -16.88 15.61 38.09
C ASN A 73 -16.70 17.09 37.75
N ASN A 74 -15.79 17.38 36.82
CA ASN A 74 -15.77 18.63 36.09
C ASN A 74 -16.30 18.34 34.68
N ASP A 75 -17.38 19.01 34.30
CA ASP A 75 -18.08 18.88 33.01
C ASP A 75 -17.23 19.28 31.78
N ASP A 76 -15.97 19.69 31.99
CA ASP A 76 -15.03 20.13 30.95
C ASP A 76 -14.22 18.97 30.33
N ASP A 77 -13.93 17.89 31.07
CA ASP A 77 -13.19 16.72 30.53
C ASP A 77 -14.05 15.83 29.62
N ASP A 78 -15.38 15.79 29.88
CA ASP A 78 -16.34 15.10 29.02
C ASP A 78 -16.59 15.83 27.69
N ASN A 79 -16.42 17.16 27.64
CA ASN A 79 -16.57 17.96 26.42
C ASN A 79 -15.36 17.86 25.47
N ILE A 80 -14.15 17.69 26.02
CA ILE A 80 -12.93 17.48 25.23
C ILE A 80 -12.98 16.08 24.60
N SER A 81 -13.27 15.03 25.38
CA SER A 81 -13.32 13.66 24.85
C SER A 81 -14.40 13.46 23.78
N THR A 82 -15.53 14.17 23.87
CA THR A 82 -16.63 14.12 22.89
C THR A 82 -16.35 14.84 21.57
N PHE A 83 -15.49 15.86 21.52
CA PHE A 83 -15.11 16.53 20.27
C PHE A 83 -13.91 15.88 19.55
N PHE A 84 -12.90 15.42 20.32
CA PHE A 84 -11.70 14.83 19.73
C PHE A 84 -11.96 13.46 19.11
N THR A 85 -12.94 12.70 19.62
CA THR A 85 -13.26 11.35 19.11
C THR A 85 -13.86 11.38 17.69
N PRO A 86 -14.85 12.24 17.35
CA PRO A 86 -15.33 12.42 15.98
C PRO A 86 -14.25 12.92 15.01
N LEU A 87 -13.44 13.91 15.41
CA LEU A 87 -12.39 14.47 14.57
C LEU A 87 -11.30 13.42 14.27
N TYR A 88 -10.85 12.68 15.28
CA TYR A 88 -9.90 11.59 15.12
C TYR A 88 -10.43 10.53 14.14
N LYS A 89 -11.71 10.16 14.25
CA LYS A 89 -12.34 9.21 13.34
C LYS A 89 -12.35 9.75 11.90
N GLN A 90 -12.74 11.00 11.69
CA GLN A 90 -12.73 11.64 10.37
C GLN A 90 -11.33 11.70 9.76
N LEU A 91 -10.32 12.07 10.55
CA LEU A 91 -8.92 12.10 10.12
C LEU A 91 -8.40 10.70 9.78
N SER A 92 -8.76 9.68 10.55
CA SER A 92 -8.40 8.28 10.28
C SER A 92 -9.04 7.75 8.98
N VAL A 93 -10.31 8.10 8.74
CA VAL A 93 -11.01 7.80 7.48
C VAL A 93 -10.31 8.48 6.31
N PHE A 94 -10.01 9.77 6.43
CA PHE A 94 -9.29 10.52 5.39
C PHE A 94 -7.88 9.95 5.14
N TYR A 95 -7.13 9.63 6.21
CA TYR A 95 -5.81 9.03 6.12
C TYR A 95 -5.83 7.71 5.33
N ARG A 96 -6.77 6.81 5.62
CA ARG A 96 -6.96 5.56 4.86
C ARG A 96 -7.38 5.83 3.42
N PHE A 97 -8.24 6.81 3.18
CA PHE A 97 -8.70 7.20 1.84
C PHE A 97 -7.54 7.66 0.96
N CYS A 98 -6.59 8.40 1.52
CA CYS A 98 -5.39 8.88 0.83
C CYS A 98 -4.39 7.78 0.44
N ARG A 99 -4.58 6.52 0.87
CA ARG A 99 -3.65 5.39 0.68
C ARG A 99 -2.22 5.76 1.14
N PRO A 100 -1.93 5.71 2.45
CA PRO A 100 -0.72 6.30 3.04
C PRO A 100 0.60 5.88 2.39
N HIS A 101 0.70 4.63 1.94
CA HIS A 101 1.89 4.12 1.27
C HIS A 101 2.21 4.86 -0.03
N THR A 102 1.22 5.32 -0.79
CA THR A 102 1.46 6.11 -2.00
C THR A 102 1.87 7.54 -1.67
N ILE A 103 1.32 8.11 -0.60
CA ILE A 103 1.65 9.47 -0.11
C ILE A 103 3.08 9.52 0.40
N ILE A 104 3.47 8.57 1.26
CA ILE A 104 4.84 8.41 1.75
C ILE A 104 5.81 8.23 0.56
N GLY A 105 5.43 7.41 -0.42
CA GLY A 105 6.22 7.24 -1.64
C GLY A 105 6.40 8.53 -2.44
N THR A 106 5.36 9.36 -2.56
CA THR A 106 5.47 10.68 -3.20
C THR A 106 6.37 11.62 -2.41
N LEU A 107 6.19 11.70 -1.08
CA LEU A 107 7.01 12.54 -0.21
C LEU A 107 8.50 12.18 -0.35
N ILE A 108 8.84 10.92 -0.09
CA ILE A 108 10.23 10.45 -0.14
C ILE A 108 10.80 10.59 -1.56
N GLY A 109 10.04 10.21 -2.59
CA GLY A 109 10.49 10.24 -3.96
C GLY A 109 10.78 11.63 -4.48
N VAL A 110 9.81 12.55 -4.35
CA VAL A 110 9.98 13.94 -4.80
C VAL A 110 11.09 14.63 -4.01
N THR A 111 11.18 14.42 -2.69
CA THR A 111 12.27 15.00 -1.88
C THR A 111 13.63 14.45 -2.30
N SER A 112 13.77 13.13 -2.46
CA SER A 112 15.03 12.51 -2.88
C SER A 112 15.50 13.02 -4.25
N VAL A 113 14.61 13.05 -5.25
CA VAL A 113 14.92 13.57 -6.59
C VAL A 113 15.29 15.04 -6.56
N SER A 114 14.59 15.82 -5.73
CA SER A 114 14.85 17.25 -5.56
C SER A 114 16.24 17.53 -4.96
N LEU A 115 16.85 16.57 -4.28
CA LEU A 115 18.22 16.70 -3.75
C LEU A 115 19.30 16.35 -4.79
N LEU A 116 18.96 15.74 -5.92
CA LEU A 116 19.95 15.37 -6.94
C LEU A 116 20.65 16.56 -7.62
N PRO A 117 19.96 17.68 -7.90
CA PRO A 117 20.58 18.92 -8.38
C PRO A 117 21.48 19.64 -7.37
N VAL A 118 21.42 19.27 -6.08
CA VAL A 118 22.14 19.99 -5.01
C VAL A 118 23.63 19.67 -5.09
N GLU A 119 24.46 20.69 -5.31
CA GLU A 119 25.91 20.58 -5.43
C GLU A 119 26.62 21.03 -4.16
N SER A 120 26.04 21.98 -3.42
CA SER A 120 26.60 22.51 -2.19
C SER A 120 25.53 22.77 -1.12
N ILE A 121 25.97 22.96 0.14
CA ILE A 121 25.07 23.33 1.25
C ILE A 121 24.39 24.68 1.00
N ALA A 122 25.04 25.59 0.27
CA ALA A 122 24.46 26.89 -0.08
C ALA A 122 23.21 26.78 -0.96
N ASP A 123 23.07 25.69 -1.72
CA ASP A 123 21.88 25.42 -2.53
C ASP A 123 20.65 25.09 -1.67
N LEU A 124 20.84 24.69 -0.41
CA LEU A 124 19.75 24.42 0.53
C LEU A 124 19.20 25.73 1.14
N SER A 125 18.93 26.70 0.28
CA SER A 125 18.43 28.02 0.63
C SER A 125 16.92 27.99 0.93
N LEU A 126 16.38 29.13 1.39
CA LEU A 126 14.94 29.30 1.53
C LEU A 126 14.21 29.11 0.18
N GLU A 127 14.83 29.52 -0.93
CA GLU A 127 14.27 29.34 -2.27
C GLU A 127 14.15 27.86 -2.62
N PHE A 128 15.14 27.04 -2.27
CA PHE A 128 15.08 25.59 -2.43
C PHE A 128 13.93 24.98 -1.62
N ILE A 129 13.80 25.36 -0.35
CA ILE A 129 12.72 24.87 0.52
C ILE A 129 11.36 25.24 -0.07
N ILE A 130 11.16 26.50 -0.49
CA ILE A 130 9.93 26.95 -1.14
C ILE A 130 9.67 26.18 -2.43
N GLY A 131 10.70 25.98 -3.27
CA GLY A 131 10.62 25.18 -4.49
C GLY A 131 10.21 23.74 -4.23
N LEU A 132 10.80 23.10 -3.22
CA LEU A 132 10.44 21.75 -2.80
C LEU A 132 8.97 21.68 -2.33
N PHE A 133 8.48 22.65 -1.55
CA PHE A 133 7.07 22.68 -1.16
C PHE A 133 6.13 22.95 -2.35
N LYS A 134 6.52 23.82 -3.28
CA LYS A 134 5.80 24.04 -4.54
C LYS A 134 5.68 22.76 -5.36
N ALA A 135 6.66 21.86 -5.29
CA ALA A 135 6.57 20.53 -5.89
C ALA A 135 5.73 19.55 -5.05
N LEU A 136 5.98 19.43 -3.75
CA LEU A 136 5.39 18.41 -2.89
C LEU A 136 3.88 18.55 -2.72
N VAL A 137 3.41 19.73 -2.34
CA VAL A 137 2.00 19.93 -1.97
C VAL A 137 1.04 19.61 -3.12
N PRO A 138 1.18 20.20 -4.33
CA PRO A 138 0.32 19.84 -5.45
C PRO A 138 0.46 18.37 -5.85
N SER A 139 1.65 17.78 -5.74
CA SER A 139 1.85 16.37 -6.09
C SER A 139 1.14 15.40 -5.13
N ILE A 140 1.08 15.75 -3.84
CA ILE A 140 0.30 15.01 -2.84
C ILE A 140 -1.19 15.14 -3.14
N LEU A 141 -1.67 16.36 -3.43
CA LEU A 141 -3.06 16.59 -3.80
C LEU A 141 -3.45 15.82 -5.08
N MET A 142 -2.59 15.82 -6.10
CA MET A 142 -2.79 15.05 -7.31
C MET A 142 -2.76 13.54 -7.05
N ASN A 143 -1.92 13.05 -6.14
CA ASN A 143 -1.92 11.65 -5.72
C ASN A 143 -3.25 11.28 -5.04
N ILE A 144 -3.77 12.12 -4.14
CA ILE A 144 -5.08 11.94 -3.51
C ILE A 144 -6.19 11.91 -4.56
N TYR A 145 -6.13 12.79 -5.57
CA TYR A 145 -7.03 12.74 -6.71
C TYR A 145 -6.97 11.37 -7.42
N VAL A 146 -5.77 10.90 -7.81
CA VAL A 146 -5.61 9.64 -8.57
C VAL A 146 -6.11 8.43 -7.77
N VAL A 147 -5.70 8.29 -6.49
CA VAL A 147 -6.12 7.14 -5.67
C VAL A 147 -7.58 7.23 -5.22
N GLY A 148 -8.09 8.43 -5.01
CA GLY A 148 -9.49 8.66 -4.67
C GLY A 148 -10.40 8.39 -5.86
N LEU A 149 -10.07 8.91 -7.05
CA LEU A 149 -10.79 8.63 -8.29
C LEU A 149 -10.86 7.13 -8.56
N ASN A 150 -9.74 6.42 -8.38
CA ASN A 150 -9.72 4.98 -8.51
C ASN A 150 -10.75 4.30 -7.59
N GLN A 151 -10.80 4.67 -6.31
CA GLN A 151 -11.77 4.11 -5.36
C GLN A 151 -13.23 4.45 -5.70
N LEU A 152 -13.52 5.65 -6.21
CA LEU A 152 -14.87 6.04 -6.63
C LEU A 152 -15.40 5.11 -7.74
N TYR A 153 -14.56 4.82 -8.74
CA TYR A 153 -14.92 3.98 -9.89
C TYR A 153 -14.77 2.47 -9.66
N ASP A 154 -14.13 2.08 -8.56
CA ASP A 154 -13.89 0.69 -8.19
C ASP A 154 -14.64 0.26 -6.94
N LEU A 155 -15.64 1.02 -6.46
CA LEU A 155 -16.39 0.72 -5.24
C LEU A 155 -16.79 -0.76 -5.10
N HIS A 156 -17.36 -1.34 -6.16
CA HIS A 156 -17.81 -2.74 -6.15
C HIS A 156 -16.66 -3.75 -6.18
N ILE A 157 -15.55 -3.42 -6.85
CA ILE A 157 -14.34 -4.25 -6.92
C ILE A 157 -13.63 -4.22 -5.56
N ASP A 158 -13.47 -3.02 -4.99
CA ASP A 158 -12.80 -2.81 -3.71
C ASP A 158 -13.62 -3.40 -2.54
N LYS A 159 -14.94 -3.58 -2.66
CA LYS A 159 -15.71 -4.37 -1.67
C LYS A 159 -15.26 -5.82 -1.57
N VAL A 160 -14.74 -6.39 -2.66
CA VAL A 160 -14.20 -7.75 -2.70
C VAL A 160 -12.73 -7.75 -2.28
N ASN A 161 -11.91 -6.91 -2.93
CA ASN A 161 -10.46 -6.95 -2.77
C ASN A 161 -9.97 -6.23 -1.50
N LYS A 162 -10.63 -5.13 -1.12
CA LYS A 162 -10.16 -4.17 -0.11
C LYS A 162 -11.31 -3.64 0.75
N PRO A 163 -12.07 -4.51 1.44
CA PRO A 163 -13.32 -4.15 2.13
C PRO A 163 -13.15 -3.09 3.22
N ASN A 164 -11.93 -2.91 3.74
CA ASN A 164 -11.60 -1.94 4.78
C ASN A 164 -11.35 -0.51 4.26
N LEU A 165 -11.37 -0.30 2.93
CA LEU A 165 -11.21 1.04 2.36
C LEU A 165 -12.44 1.90 2.67
N PRO A 166 -12.26 3.20 2.99
CA PRO A 166 -13.35 4.07 3.44
C PRO A 166 -14.62 4.08 2.60
N LEU A 167 -14.49 4.10 1.26
CA LEU A 167 -15.65 4.05 0.36
C LEU A 167 -16.28 2.65 0.32
N ALA A 168 -15.46 1.60 0.28
CA ALA A 168 -15.92 0.21 0.23
C ALA A 168 -16.64 -0.22 1.52
N SER A 169 -16.12 0.20 2.68
CA SER A 169 -16.71 -0.05 4.00
C SER A 169 -17.94 0.80 4.29
N GLY A 170 -18.15 1.89 3.53
CA GLY A 170 -19.23 2.86 3.75
C GLY A 170 -18.95 3.88 4.84
N GLU A 171 -17.73 3.91 5.40
CA GLU A 171 -17.31 4.92 6.39
C GLU A 171 -17.17 6.32 5.79
N LEU A 172 -16.91 6.41 4.48
CA LEU A 172 -16.90 7.66 3.72
C LEU A 172 -18.04 7.62 2.68
N PRO A 173 -18.98 8.58 2.70
CA PRO A 173 -20.01 8.67 1.66
C PRO A 173 -19.41 8.97 0.28
N MET A 174 -20.03 8.44 -0.78
CA MET A 174 -19.60 8.67 -2.17
C MET A 174 -19.49 10.15 -2.51
N GLU A 175 -20.47 10.95 -2.10
CA GLU A 175 -20.49 12.40 -2.35
C GLU A 175 -19.31 13.12 -1.68
N ALA A 176 -18.97 12.73 -0.45
CA ALA A 176 -17.82 13.28 0.26
C ALA A 176 -16.50 12.88 -0.43
N GLY A 177 -16.37 11.62 -0.86
CA GLY A 177 -15.24 11.16 -1.65
C GLY A 177 -15.06 11.93 -2.97
N THR A 178 -16.14 12.12 -3.73
CA THR A 178 -16.14 12.93 -4.97
C THR A 178 -15.71 14.36 -4.70
N ARG A 179 -16.21 14.98 -3.62
CA ARG A 179 -15.85 16.35 -3.22
C ARG A 179 -14.36 16.47 -2.89
N ILE A 180 -13.80 15.53 -2.12
CA ILE A 180 -12.37 15.49 -1.79
C ILE A 180 -11.53 15.39 -3.07
N VAL A 181 -11.87 14.47 -3.97
CA VAL A 181 -11.14 14.23 -5.22
C VAL A 181 -11.17 15.49 -6.11
N SER A 182 -12.33 16.12 -6.27
CA SER A 182 -12.49 17.35 -7.05
C SER A 182 -11.70 18.52 -6.45
N ILE A 183 -11.79 18.75 -5.14
CA ILE A 183 -11.06 19.83 -4.46
C ILE A 183 -9.55 19.61 -4.57
N CYS A 184 -9.06 18.39 -4.33
CA CYS A 184 -7.64 18.08 -4.45
C CYS A 184 -7.13 18.32 -5.87
N CYS A 185 -7.90 17.93 -6.89
CA CYS A 185 -7.57 18.19 -8.29
C CYS A 185 -7.46 19.69 -8.60
N LEU A 186 -8.47 20.48 -8.20
CA LEU A 186 -8.51 21.91 -8.46
C LEU A 186 -7.38 22.65 -7.74
N LEU A 187 -7.15 22.35 -6.45
CA LEU A 187 -6.05 22.93 -5.68
C LEU A 187 -4.69 22.54 -6.26
N SER A 188 -4.52 21.28 -6.65
CA SER A 188 -3.29 20.81 -7.29
C SER A 188 -2.98 21.60 -8.56
N PHE A 189 -3.96 21.80 -9.44
CA PHE A 189 -3.74 22.57 -10.66
C PHE A 189 -3.53 24.06 -10.38
N GLY A 190 -4.30 24.66 -9.47
CA GLY A 190 -4.11 26.04 -9.07
C GLY A 190 -2.69 26.32 -8.57
N MET A 191 -2.17 25.44 -7.70
CA MET A 191 -0.79 25.51 -7.22
C MET A 191 0.24 25.22 -8.32
N GLY A 192 -0.05 24.24 -9.20
CA GLY A 192 0.79 23.90 -10.35
C GLY A 192 0.98 25.08 -11.31
N ILE A 193 -0.11 25.78 -11.66
CA ILE A 193 -0.10 26.97 -12.50
C ILE A 193 0.63 28.11 -11.77
N GLY A 194 0.30 28.35 -10.50
CA GLY A 194 0.94 29.38 -9.67
C GLY A 194 2.44 29.14 -9.41
N SER A 195 2.93 27.91 -9.58
CA SER A 195 4.36 27.59 -9.44
C SER A 195 5.24 28.20 -10.53
N GLN A 196 4.65 28.57 -11.68
CA GLN A 196 5.35 29.03 -12.89
C GLN A 196 6.44 28.06 -13.40
N SER A 197 6.30 26.76 -13.07
CA SER A 197 7.23 25.72 -13.53
C SER A 197 6.53 24.76 -14.51
N PRO A 198 6.77 24.91 -15.83
CA PRO A 198 6.30 23.98 -16.86
C PRO A 198 6.52 22.49 -16.56
N PRO A 199 7.70 22.00 -16.10
CA PRO A 199 7.87 20.58 -15.82
C PRO A 199 6.94 20.10 -14.69
N LEU A 200 6.74 20.90 -13.65
CA LEU A 200 5.81 20.56 -12.57
C LEU A 200 4.36 20.52 -13.09
N LEU A 201 3.93 21.51 -13.88
CA LEU A 201 2.59 21.51 -14.45
C LEU A 201 2.37 20.31 -15.38
N ILE A 202 3.36 19.97 -16.22
CA ILE A 202 3.34 18.78 -17.07
C ILE A 202 3.19 17.52 -16.21
N ALA A 203 3.92 17.39 -15.11
CA ALA A 203 3.80 16.25 -14.20
C ALA A 203 2.38 16.08 -13.66
N LEU A 204 1.74 17.19 -13.27
CA LEU A 204 0.37 17.19 -12.74
C LEU A 204 -0.66 16.87 -13.83
N VAL A 205 -0.52 17.45 -15.03
CA VAL A 205 -1.39 17.17 -16.18
C VAL A 205 -1.27 15.70 -16.60
N THR A 206 -0.05 15.17 -16.71
CA THR A 206 0.18 13.77 -17.04
C THR A 206 -0.39 12.84 -15.98
N SER A 207 -0.22 13.16 -14.69
CA SER A 207 -0.78 12.36 -13.59
C SER A 207 -2.31 12.38 -13.58
N PHE A 208 -2.92 13.54 -13.80
CA PHE A 208 -4.35 13.71 -13.95
C PHE A 208 -4.89 12.87 -15.12
N PHE A 209 -4.29 13.03 -16.30
CA PHE A 209 -4.71 12.34 -17.51
C PHE A 209 -4.60 10.82 -17.33
N LEU A 210 -3.42 10.32 -16.93
CA LEU A 210 -3.18 8.89 -16.76
C LEU A 210 -4.02 8.29 -15.63
N GLY A 211 -4.25 9.01 -14.53
CA GLY A 211 -5.14 8.57 -13.46
C GLY A 211 -6.61 8.49 -13.90
N SER A 212 -7.04 9.46 -14.73
CA SER A 212 -8.38 9.51 -15.32
C SER A 212 -8.63 8.37 -16.29
N VAL A 213 -7.78 8.24 -17.32
CA VAL A 213 -7.94 7.18 -18.34
C VAL A 213 -7.75 5.78 -17.73
N TYR A 214 -6.98 5.67 -16.65
CA TYR A 214 -6.87 4.42 -15.90
C TYR A 214 -8.19 4.03 -15.22
N SER A 215 -8.91 4.97 -14.62
CA SER A 215 -10.03 4.68 -13.69
C SER A 215 -11.42 4.80 -14.30
N ILE A 216 -11.68 5.86 -15.07
CA ILE A 216 -13.03 6.26 -15.51
C ILE A 216 -13.63 5.19 -16.43
N ASP A 217 -14.84 4.72 -16.12
CA ASP A 217 -15.57 3.72 -16.92
C ASP A 217 -16.38 4.33 -18.07
N LEU A 218 -15.68 4.79 -19.11
CA LEU A 218 -16.26 5.26 -20.36
C LEU A 218 -15.58 4.58 -21.55
N PRO A 219 -16.19 4.57 -22.76
CA PRO A 219 -15.55 4.05 -23.97
C PRO A 219 -14.16 4.67 -24.19
N LEU A 220 -13.20 3.85 -24.62
CA LEU A 220 -11.77 4.19 -24.80
C LEU A 220 -10.97 4.52 -23.52
N LEU A 221 -11.65 4.65 -22.38
CA LEU A 221 -11.03 4.84 -21.06
C LEU A 221 -10.94 3.49 -20.32
N ARG A 222 -10.83 3.54 -18.99
CA ARG A 222 -10.65 2.39 -18.08
C ARG A 222 -9.51 1.46 -18.49
N TRP A 223 -8.36 2.05 -18.78
CA TRP A 223 -7.14 1.36 -19.20
C TRP A 223 -6.67 0.31 -18.19
N LYS A 224 -7.12 0.36 -16.93
CA LYS A 224 -6.94 -0.73 -15.95
C LYS A 224 -7.41 -2.10 -16.44
N ARG A 225 -8.36 -2.18 -17.38
CA ARG A 225 -8.82 -3.45 -17.97
C ARG A 225 -7.75 -4.12 -18.82
N GLN A 226 -6.77 -3.35 -19.32
CA GLN A 226 -5.66 -3.84 -20.13
C GLN A 226 -4.37 -3.85 -19.30
N PRO A 227 -3.77 -5.02 -19.03
CA PRO A 227 -2.64 -5.13 -18.09
C PRO A 227 -1.44 -4.28 -18.46
N PHE A 228 -1.12 -4.23 -19.77
CA PHE A 228 0.00 -3.45 -20.27
C PHE A 228 -0.23 -1.95 -20.06
N LEU A 229 -1.41 -1.42 -20.40
CA LEU A 229 -1.73 0.00 -20.18
C LEU A 229 -1.79 0.34 -18.70
N ALA A 230 -2.35 -0.55 -17.87
CA ALA A 230 -2.38 -0.40 -16.42
C ALA A 230 -0.96 -0.23 -15.83
N ALA A 231 -0.02 -1.11 -16.24
CA ALA A 231 1.36 -1.02 -15.84
C ALA A 231 2.06 0.24 -16.39
N ALA A 232 1.82 0.57 -17.67
CA ALA A 232 2.38 1.75 -18.31
C ALA A 232 1.98 3.05 -17.59
N CYS A 233 0.71 3.20 -17.20
CA CYS A 233 0.26 4.35 -16.41
C CYS A 233 1.08 4.54 -15.12
N ILE A 234 1.32 3.44 -14.40
CA ILE A 234 2.07 3.48 -13.14
C ILE A 234 3.54 3.78 -13.38
N VAL A 235 4.17 3.14 -14.37
CA VAL A 235 5.58 3.38 -14.71
C VAL A 235 5.78 4.83 -15.15
N ILE A 236 4.95 5.36 -16.04
CA ILE A 236 5.07 6.74 -16.51
C ILE A 236 4.94 7.71 -15.34
N VAL A 237 3.88 7.58 -14.52
CA VAL A 237 3.65 8.52 -13.41
C VAL A 237 4.69 8.37 -12.30
N ARG A 238 4.94 7.14 -11.81
CA ARG A 238 5.76 6.91 -10.61
C ARG A 238 7.26 6.86 -10.85
N ALA A 239 7.71 6.54 -12.07
CA ALA A 239 9.12 6.39 -12.37
C ALA A 239 9.65 7.40 -13.37
N MET A 240 8.89 7.78 -14.40
CA MET A 240 9.41 8.73 -15.39
C MET A 240 9.11 10.17 -14.97
N VAL A 241 7.85 10.47 -14.70
CA VAL A 241 7.40 11.82 -14.33
C VAL A 241 8.02 12.26 -13.00
N VAL A 242 7.95 11.42 -11.96
CA VAL A 242 8.52 11.77 -10.63
C VAL A 242 10.03 12.05 -10.71
N GLN A 243 10.78 11.31 -11.52
CA GLN A 243 12.23 11.49 -11.59
C GLN A 243 12.61 12.68 -12.46
N LEU A 244 12.03 12.79 -13.67
CA LEU A 244 12.44 13.80 -14.64
C LEU A 244 11.85 15.18 -14.33
N ALA A 245 10.55 15.26 -14.09
CA ALA A 245 9.88 16.56 -13.95
C ALA A 245 10.35 17.31 -12.70
N PHE A 246 10.51 16.60 -11.58
CA PHE A 246 10.90 17.21 -10.31
C PHE A 246 12.39 17.56 -10.28
N PHE A 247 13.24 16.74 -10.91
CA PHE A 247 14.64 17.10 -11.14
C PHE A 247 14.75 18.40 -11.95
N ILE A 248 14.04 18.47 -13.09
CA ILE A 248 14.07 19.64 -13.97
C ILE A 248 13.48 20.87 -13.27
N HIS A 249 12.39 20.70 -12.49
CA HIS A 249 11.81 21.75 -11.66
C HIS A 249 12.87 22.38 -10.75
N ILE A 250 13.55 21.56 -9.94
CA ILE A 250 14.57 22.07 -9.02
C ILE A 250 15.77 22.65 -9.79
N GLN A 251 16.34 21.90 -10.74
CA GLN A 251 17.52 22.30 -11.49
C GLN A 251 17.33 23.66 -12.18
N LYS A 252 16.24 23.81 -12.95
CA LYS A 252 16.05 24.98 -13.83
C LYS A 252 15.24 26.10 -13.19
N TYR A 253 14.18 25.77 -12.48
CA TYR A 253 13.18 26.75 -12.01
C TYR A 253 13.35 27.15 -10.55
N VAL A 254 14.18 26.43 -9.79
CA VAL A 254 14.50 26.78 -8.40
C VAL A 254 15.96 27.22 -8.29
N LEU A 255 16.90 26.43 -8.80
CA LEU A 255 18.34 26.74 -8.74
C LEU A 255 18.84 27.57 -9.94
N GLY A 256 18.01 27.80 -10.95
CA GLY A 256 18.36 28.64 -12.12
C GLY A 256 19.39 28.04 -13.09
N ARG A 257 19.74 26.75 -12.96
CA ARG A 257 20.79 26.08 -13.73
C ARG A 257 20.28 25.55 -15.08
N PRO A 258 21.16 25.33 -16.07
CA PRO A 258 20.77 24.68 -17.33
C PRO A 258 20.26 23.25 -17.08
N ILE A 259 19.35 22.79 -17.94
CA ILE A 259 18.79 21.44 -17.88
C ILE A 259 19.85 20.46 -18.38
N ILE A 260 20.60 19.88 -17.45
CA ILE A 260 21.60 18.84 -17.72
C ILE A 260 21.20 17.62 -16.89
N LEU A 261 20.82 16.54 -17.56
CA LEU A 261 20.45 15.31 -16.86
C LEU A 261 21.72 14.63 -16.34
N SER A 262 21.85 14.60 -15.02
CA SER A 262 22.97 13.91 -14.36
C SER A 262 22.88 12.39 -14.52
N ARG A 263 24.02 11.71 -14.35
CA ARG A 263 24.05 10.24 -14.33
C ARG A 263 23.12 9.68 -13.24
N SER A 264 23.02 10.39 -12.11
CA SER A 264 22.16 10.04 -10.98
C SER A 264 20.69 10.02 -11.35
N VAL A 265 20.16 11.05 -12.02
CA VAL A 265 18.73 11.09 -12.39
C VAL A 265 18.41 10.08 -13.50
N ILE A 266 19.33 9.83 -14.44
CA ILE A 266 19.17 8.80 -15.47
C ILE A 266 19.09 7.42 -14.81
N PHE A 267 20.06 7.10 -13.95
CA PHE A 267 20.06 5.86 -13.17
C PHE A 267 18.77 5.72 -12.37
N ALA A 268 18.40 6.76 -11.61
CA ALA A 268 17.21 6.76 -10.79
C ALA A 268 15.93 6.54 -11.61
N THR A 269 15.82 7.15 -12.79
CA THR A 269 14.70 6.96 -13.72
C THR A 269 14.61 5.52 -14.20
N THR A 270 15.72 4.97 -14.72
CA THR A 270 15.75 3.59 -15.22
C THR A 270 15.47 2.58 -14.12
N PHE A 271 16.10 2.75 -12.95
CA PHE A 271 15.94 1.85 -11.82
C PHE A 271 14.51 1.90 -11.24
N MET A 272 13.94 3.10 -11.11
CA MET A 272 12.56 3.25 -10.65
C MET A 272 11.54 2.71 -11.64
N CYS A 273 11.84 2.60 -12.94
CA CYS A 273 10.95 1.94 -13.90
C CYS A 273 10.79 0.45 -13.59
N PHE A 274 11.86 -0.25 -13.17
CA PHE A 274 11.76 -1.65 -12.73
C PHE A 274 10.89 -1.76 -11.48
N PHE A 275 11.13 -0.90 -10.49
CA PHE A 275 10.33 -0.86 -9.26
C PHE A 275 8.85 -0.54 -9.51
N ALA A 276 8.56 0.45 -10.34
CA ALA A 276 7.19 0.83 -10.67
C ALA A 276 6.47 -0.28 -11.45
N THR A 277 7.18 -1.00 -12.33
CA THR A 277 6.65 -2.20 -13.00
C THR A 277 6.29 -3.27 -11.98
N VAL A 278 7.20 -3.53 -11.04
CA VAL A 278 6.99 -4.50 -9.96
C VAL A 278 5.81 -4.10 -9.08
N ILE A 279 5.70 -2.84 -8.66
CA ILE A 279 4.57 -2.32 -7.88
C ILE A 279 3.26 -2.48 -8.66
N ALA A 280 3.27 -2.23 -9.97
CA ALA A 280 2.10 -2.37 -10.84
C ALA A 280 1.63 -3.82 -10.99
N LEU A 281 2.55 -4.78 -11.01
CA LEU A 281 2.22 -6.20 -11.07
C LEU A 281 1.81 -6.75 -9.69
N PHE A 282 2.55 -6.38 -8.64
CA PHE A 282 2.30 -6.87 -7.28
C PHE A 282 0.96 -6.40 -6.71
N LYS A 283 0.52 -5.18 -7.02
CA LYS A 283 -0.78 -4.67 -6.56
C LYS A 283 -1.93 -5.56 -7.03
N ASP A 284 -1.78 -6.23 -8.18
CA ASP A 284 -2.83 -7.04 -8.80
C ASP A 284 -2.85 -8.49 -8.26
N ILE A 285 -1.82 -8.94 -7.55
CA ILE A 285 -1.76 -10.30 -6.98
C ILE A 285 -2.85 -10.52 -5.89
N PRO A 286 -2.97 -9.64 -4.86
CA PRO A 286 -4.05 -9.78 -3.87
C PRO A 286 -5.44 -9.46 -4.46
N ASP A 287 -5.49 -8.78 -5.61
CA ASP A 287 -6.73 -8.29 -6.24
C ASP A 287 -7.35 -9.29 -7.25
N VAL A 288 -6.73 -10.46 -7.46
CA VAL A 288 -7.13 -11.45 -8.49
C VAL A 288 -8.61 -11.83 -8.43
N ASP A 289 -9.15 -12.03 -7.24
CA ASP A 289 -10.51 -12.54 -7.06
C ASP A 289 -11.56 -11.51 -7.51
N GLY A 290 -11.41 -10.25 -7.09
CA GLY A 290 -12.23 -9.14 -7.57
C GLY A 290 -11.99 -8.83 -9.04
N ASP A 291 -10.74 -8.82 -9.51
CA ASP A 291 -10.44 -8.59 -10.92
C ASP A 291 -11.15 -9.60 -11.83
N LYS A 292 -11.07 -10.89 -11.48
CA LYS A 292 -11.73 -11.98 -12.21
C LYS A 292 -13.25 -11.81 -12.21
N HIS A 293 -13.84 -11.47 -11.07
CA HIS A 293 -15.29 -11.30 -10.94
C HIS A 293 -15.83 -10.14 -11.79
N PHE A 294 -15.07 -9.04 -11.91
CA PHE A 294 -15.44 -7.85 -12.67
C PHE A 294 -14.84 -7.80 -14.09
N GLY A 295 -14.33 -8.93 -14.60
CA GLY A 295 -13.85 -9.06 -15.97
C GLY A 295 -12.54 -8.32 -16.29
N ILE A 296 -11.77 -7.93 -15.27
CA ILE A 296 -10.44 -7.34 -15.42
C ILE A 296 -9.44 -8.47 -15.64
N GLN A 297 -8.75 -8.42 -16.78
CA GLN A 297 -7.84 -9.48 -17.19
C GLN A 297 -6.40 -9.16 -16.81
N SER A 298 -6.11 -8.83 -15.54
CA SER A 298 -4.76 -8.49 -15.03
C SER A 298 -3.74 -9.61 -15.29
N PHE A 299 -2.44 -9.30 -15.22
CA PHE A 299 -1.40 -10.33 -15.41
C PHE A 299 -1.54 -11.48 -14.41
N SER A 300 -1.91 -11.16 -13.16
CA SER A 300 -2.14 -12.15 -12.10
C SER A 300 -3.35 -13.02 -12.37
N VAL A 301 -4.41 -12.50 -13.02
CA VAL A 301 -5.55 -13.29 -13.49
C VAL A 301 -5.16 -14.21 -14.65
N ARG A 302 -4.38 -13.72 -15.63
CA ARG A 302 -4.01 -14.49 -16.83
C ARG A 302 -2.96 -15.56 -16.57
N LEU A 303 -1.96 -15.26 -15.75
CA LEU A 303 -0.77 -16.10 -15.54
C LEU A 303 -0.80 -16.86 -14.21
N GLY A 304 -1.59 -16.37 -13.23
CA GLY A 304 -1.66 -16.89 -11.87
C GLY A 304 -0.78 -16.12 -10.89
N LYS A 305 -1.22 -16.09 -9.62
CA LYS A 305 -0.57 -15.37 -8.50
C LYS A 305 0.92 -15.73 -8.37
N GLU A 306 1.24 -17.02 -8.35
CA GLU A 306 2.60 -17.51 -8.11
C GLU A 306 3.59 -17.14 -9.21
N LYS A 307 3.20 -17.27 -10.49
CA LYS A 307 4.09 -16.94 -11.61
C LYS A 307 4.41 -15.45 -11.62
N VAL A 308 3.41 -14.60 -11.39
CA VAL A 308 3.60 -13.14 -11.34
C VAL A 308 4.44 -12.75 -10.12
N PHE A 309 4.19 -13.35 -8.96
CA PHE A 309 5.00 -13.15 -7.76
C PHE A 309 6.49 -13.38 -8.04
N TRP A 310 6.86 -14.57 -8.53
CA TRP A 310 8.27 -14.90 -8.79
C TRP A 310 8.87 -14.11 -9.95
N LEU A 311 8.07 -13.71 -10.95
CA LEU A 311 8.50 -12.77 -11.98
C LEU A 311 8.93 -11.44 -11.35
N CYS A 312 8.11 -10.88 -10.48
CA CYS A 312 8.41 -9.63 -9.78
C CYS A 312 9.66 -9.74 -8.90
N ILE A 313 9.85 -10.84 -8.17
CA ILE A 313 11.07 -11.08 -7.39
C ILE A 313 12.30 -11.13 -8.30
N LYS A 314 12.25 -11.86 -9.42
CA LYS A 314 13.36 -11.93 -10.39
C LYS A 314 13.68 -10.56 -11.00
N LEU A 315 12.67 -9.77 -11.33
CA LEU A 315 12.86 -8.40 -11.84
C LEU A 315 13.56 -7.51 -10.82
N LEU A 316 13.15 -7.54 -9.55
CA LEU A 316 13.82 -6.78 -8.49
C LEU A 316 15.26 -7.26 -8.26
N MET A 317 15.49 -8.58 -8.22
CA MET A 317 16.84 -9.14 -8.08
C MET A 317 17.74 -8.72 -9.24
N ALA A 318 17.22 -8.69 -10.47
CA ALA A 318 17.96 -8.21 -11.64
C ALA A 318 18.26 -6.71 -11.55
N ALA A 319 17.29 -5.90 -11.10
CA ALA A 319 17.49 -4.48 -10.87
C ALA A 319 18.59 -4.24 -9.82
N TYR A 320 18.54 -4.95 -8.68
CA TYR A 320 19.57 -4.90 -7.65
C TYR A 320 20.94 -5.34 -8.14
N GLY A 321 21.01 -6.44 -8.91
CA GLY A 321 22.24 -6.89 -9.56
C GLY A 321 22.85 -5.82 -10.46
N THR A 322 22.01 -5.15 -11.25
CA THR A 322 22.43 -4.07 -12.14
C THR A 322 22.92 -2.85 -11.35
N ALA A 323 22.22 -2.45 -10.29
CA ALA A 323 22.64 -1.35 -9.43
C ALA A 323 23.98 -1.61 -8.74
N MET A 324 24.22 -2.83 -8.25
CA MET A 324 25.51 -3.25 -7.70
C MET A 324 26.61 -3.19 -8.77
N ALA A 325 26.37 -3.72 -9.97
CA ALA A 325 27.34 -3.70 -11.06
C ALA A 325 27.74 -2.27 -11.47
N ILE A 326 26.77 -1.35 -11.53
CA ILE A 326 27.04 0.07 -11.77
C ILE A 326 27.81 0.67 -10.59
N GLY A 327 27.42 0.36 -9.35
CA GLY A 327 28.05 0.87 -8.13
C GLY A 327 29.52 0.51 -7.99
N VAL A 328 29.94 -0.69 -8.43
CA VAL A 328 31.35 -1.13 -8.41
C VAL A 328 32.26 -0.19 -9.21
N ASN A 329 31.72 0.46 -10.25
CA ASN A 329 32.44 1.39 -11.11
C ASN A 329 32.51 2.82 -10.55
N SER A 330 31.95 3.10 -9.37
CA SER A 330 32.09 4.41 -8.74
C SER A 330 33.56 4.69 -8.36
N PRO A 331 34.10 5.89 -8.65
CA PRO A 331 35.48 6.22 -8.30
C PRO A 331 35.68 6.45 -6.79
N SER A 332 34.62 6.80 -6.06
CA SER A 332 34.67 7.11 -4.64
C SER A 332 34.38 5.87 -3.79
N LEU A 333 35.33 5.49 -2.92
CA LEU A 333 35.18 4.29 -2.08
C LEU A 333 33.95 4.33 -1.15
N PRO A 334 33.63 5.44 -0.46
CA PRO A 334 32.41 5.53 0.35
C PRO A 334 31.12 5.31 -0.45
N PHE A 335 30.99 5.96 -1.61
CA PHE A 335 29.80 5.81 -2.47
C PHE A 335 29.72 4.41 -3.09
N LYS A 336 30.86 3.84 -3.49
CA LYS A 336 30.95 2.45 -3.93
C LYS A 336 30.45 1.48 -2.86
N LEU A 337 30.96 1.57 -1.64
CA LEU A 337 30.56 0.68 -0.54
C LEU A 337 29.09 0.86 -0.19
N ALA A 338 28.62 2.10 -0.06
CA ALA A 338 27.22 2.39 0.27
C ALA A 338 26.27 1.81 -0.78
N THR A 339 26.57 2.01 -2.06
CA THR A 339 25.75 1.49 -3.16
C THR A 339 25.80 -0.03 -3.22
N VAL A 340 27.00 -0.65 -3.25
CA VAL A 340 27.11 -2.11 -3.42
C VAL A 340 26.54 -2.84 -2.22
N LEU A 341 26.94 -2.47 -0.99
CA LEU A 341 26.45 -3.13 0.22
C LEU A 341 24.97 -2.83 0.47
N GLY A 342 24.51 -1.61 0.20
CA GLY A 342 23.11 -1.22 0.35
C GLY A 342 22.19 -2.10 -0.50
N HIS A 343 22.44 -2.17 -1.82
CA HIS A 343 21.60 -2.98 -2.71
C HIS A 343 21.77 -4.49 -2.46
N PHE A 344 22.96 -4.95 -2.05
CA PHE A 344 23.16 -6.34 -1.63
C PHE A 344 22.29 -6.71 -0.43
N VAL A 345 22.28 -5.87 0.62
CA VAL A 345 21.47 -6.07 1.82
C VAL A 345 19.98 -6.07 1.46
N LEU A 346 19.53 -5.12 0.64
CA LEU A 346 18.12 -5.07 0.21
C LEU A 346 17.72 -6.29 -0.63
N ALA A 347 18.59 -6.75 -1.53
CA ALA A 347 18.38 -7.98 -2.31
C ALA A 347 18.32 -9.22 -1.43
N ALA A 348 19.22 -9.34 -0.44
CA ALA A 348 19.22 -10.44 0.50
C ALA A 348 17.94 -10.48 1.36
N ILE A 349 17.52 -9.32 1.90
CA ILE A 349 16.28 -9.21 2.67
C ILE A 349 15.07 -9.54 1.79
N LEU A 350 15.03 -9.06 0.54
CA LEU A 350 13.98 -9.38 -0.42
C LEU A 350 13.86 -10.89 -0.62
N LEU A 351 14.96 -11.57 -0.91
CA LEU A 351 14.96 -13.01 -1.19
C LEU A 351 14.53 -13.82 0.04
N LEU A 352 15.08 -13.50 1.22
CA LEU A 352 14.72 -14.17 2.47
C LEU A 352 13.24 -14.01 2.80
N ARG A 353 12.69 -12.79 2.64
CA ARG A 353 11.28 -12.51 2.91
C ARG A 353 10.39 -13.18 1.87
N ALA A 354 10.77 -13.18 0.60
CA ALA A 354 10.00 -13.78 -0.49
C ALA A 354 9.77 -15.29 -0.29
N GLN A 355 10.77 -16.00 0.25
CA GLN A 355 10.68 -17.43 0.54
C GLN A 355 9.67 -17.78 1.64
N SER A 356 9.34 -16.82 2.52
CA SER A 356 8.39 -17.02 3.62
C SER A 356 6.93 -16.65 3.28
N VAL A 357 6.66 -16.17 2.07
CA VAL A 357 5.31 -15.72 1.69
C VAL A 357 4.44 -16.92 1.38
N ASP A 358 3.36 -17.08 2.14
CA ASP A 358 2.25 -17.94 1.74
C ASP A 358 1.44 -17.25 0.65
N LEU A 359 1.40 -17.85 -0.54
CA LEU A 359 0.67 -17.34 -1.72
C LEU A 359 -0.80 -17.79 -1.77
N ALA A 360 -1.22 -18.66 -0.85
CA ALA A 360 -2.62 -18.99 -0.65
C ALA A 360 -3.34 -17.96 0.22
N ASP A 361 -2.61 -17.27 1.10
CA ASP A 361 -3.15 -16.24 2.00
C ASP A 361 -2.99 -14.81 1.43
N ASN A 362 -4.12 -14.16 1.11
CA ASN A 362 -4.13 -12.78 0.62
C ASN A 362 -3.59 -11.78 1.66
N ALA A 363 -3.66 -12.06 2.97
CA ALA A 363 -3.10 -11.18 3.99
C ALA A 363 -1.56 -11.22 3.98
N SER A 364 -0.97 -12.42 3.89
CA SER A 364 0.45 -12.65 3.63
C SER A 364 0.94 -11.91 2.38
N ILE A 365 0.24 -12.05 1.24
CA ILE A 365 0.58 -11.34 -0.01
C ILE A 365 0.51 -9.82 0.18
N THR A 366 -0.55 -9.31 0.80
CA THR A 366 -0.75 -7.87 1.03
C THR A 366 0.34 -7.30 1.96
N SER A 367 0.73 -8.05 2.99
CA SER A 367 1.84 -7.69 3.88
C SER A 367 3.16 -7.60 3.10
N PHE A 368 3.42 -8.56 2.21
CA PHE A 368 4.60 -8.55 1.36
C PHE A 368 4.57 -7.40 0.35
N TYR A 369 3.41 -7.07 -0.22
CA TYR A 369 3.24 -5.90 -1.09
C TYR A 369 3.58 -4.59 -0.36
N MET A 370 3.16 -4.42 0.89
CA MET A 370 3.56 -3.27 1.71
C MET A 370 5.05 -3.29 2.05
N PHE A 371 5.68 -4.46 2.13
CA PHE A 371 7.12 -4.58 2.24
C PHE A 371 7.85 -4.14 0.96
N ILE A 372 7.33 -4.44 -0.24
CA ILE A 372 7.88 -3.91 -1.51
C ILE A 372 7.86 -2.38 -1.53
N TRP A 373 6.81 -1.74 -1.01
CA TRP A 373 6.78 -0.29 -0.84
C TRP A 373 7.88 0.23 0.09
N LYS A 374 8.20 -0.49 1.17
CA LYS A 374 9.32 -0.13 2.06
C LYS A 374 10.67 -0.23 1.36
N LEU A 375 10.87 -1.26 0.53
CA LEU A 375 12.06 -1.35 -0.32
C LEU A 375 12.12 -0.15 -1.27
N PHE A 376 11.03 0.16 -1.97
CA PHE A 376 10.94 1.33 -2.84
C PHE A 376 11.31 2.64 -2.12
N TYR A 377 10.91 2.83 -0.86
CA TYR A 377 11.34 3.98 -0.07
C TYR A 377 12.84 3.94 0.23
N ALA A 378 13.38 2.78 0.61
CA ALA A 378 14.81 2.58 0.87
C ALA A 378 15.66 2.99 -0.34
N GLU A 379 15.23 2.67 -1.56
CA GLU A 379 15.94 3.04 -2.78
C GLU A 379 16.12 4.55 -2.94
N TYR A 380 15.10 5.34 -2.59
CA TYR A 380 15.22 6.80 -2.64
C TYR A 380 16.22 7.37 -1.64
N PHE A 381 16.57 6.65 -0.58
CA PHE A 381 17.69 7.06 0.28
C PHE A 381 19.05 6.69 -0.32
N LEU A 382 19.12 5.66 -1.16
CA LEU A 382 20.35 5.24 -1.83
C LEU A 382 20.64 6.02 -3.12
N ILE A 383 19.61 6.43 -3.87
CA ILE A 383 19.74 7.15 -5.15
C ILE A 383 20.65 8.39 -5.07
N PRO A 384 20.54 9.27 -4.05
CA PRO A 384 21.44 10.43 -3.93
C PRO A 384 22.92 10.08 -3.75
N LEU A 385 23.25 8.83 -3.40
CA LEU A 385 24.62 8.34 -3.24
C LEU A 385 25.25 7.91 -4.57
N PHE A 386 24.47 7.80 -5.65
CA PHE A 386 25.02 7.66 -7.01
C PHE A 386 25.50 9.03 -7.49
N ARG A 387 26.75 9.38 -7.16
CA ARG A 387 27.44 10.58 -7.65
C ARG A 387 28.67 10.23 -8.47
#